data_AF-A0A962EJT9-F1
#
_entry.id   AF-A0A962EJT9-F1
#
_cell.length_a   1.000
_cell.length_b   1.000
_cell.length_c   1.000
_cell.angle_alpha   90.00
_cell.angle_beta   90.00
_cell.angle_gamma   90.00
#
_symmetry.space_group_name_H-M   'P 1'
#
loop_
_entity.id
_entity.type
_entity.pdbx_description
1 polymer ?
#
loop_
_entity_poly.entity_id
_entity_poly.type
_entity_poly.pdbx_seq_one_letter_code
_entity_poly.pdbx_strand_id
1 'polypeptide(L)'
;GFAPYDRLLTWYHPSLKLAVYVVLDEARISAEQAKQALSAVGQQGFGKEASSGLGKFDVLDFSEWSPPSLENANAWYTLAPCAPQGIDWHADHCYYKTFVRFGRHGDSAVHSGNPFKNPVMLAQASAILSPAAGVGDALYAGQGLAGVSKAIESTVQQGYAPVLPVAFAK
;
A
#
# COMPACT_ATOMS: atom_id res chain seq x y z
N GLY A 1 -5.20 -8.00 37.30
CA GLY A 1 -3.84 -7.65 37.76
C GLY A 1 -3.30 -6.55 36.86
N PHE A 2 -2.66 -5.54 37.43
CA PHE A 2 -1.93 -4.53 36.66
C PHE A 2 -0.64 -5.17 36.14
N ALA A 3 -0.52 -5.32 34.82
CA ALA A 3 0.68 -5.82 34.16
C ALA A 3 1.28 -4.65 33.36
N PRO A 4 2.38 -4.02 33.84
CA PRO A 4 3.08 -3.03 33.04
C PRO A 4 3.59 -3.68 31.75
N TYR A 5 3.49 -2.96 30.64
CA TYR A 5 3.99 -3.39 29.34
C TYR A 5 4.84 -2.27 28.74
N ASP A 6 5.90 -2.65 28.04
CA ASP A 6 6.74 -1.70 27.31
C ASP A 6 6.23 -1.56 25.87
N ARG A 7 6.41 -0.37 25.30
CA ARG A 7 6.15 -0.12 23.88
C ARG A 7 7.24 0.72 23.25
N LEU A 8 7.62 0.32 22.06
CA LEU A 8 8.44 1.14 21.17
C LEU A 8 7.54 2.19 20.51
N LEU A 9 7.90 3.47 20.67
CA LEU A 9 7.31 4.57 19.92
C LEU A 9 8.35 5.13 18.96
N THR A 10 7.90 5.48 17.75
CA THR A 10 8.74 6.19 16.77
C THR A 10 8.30 7.63 16.71
N TRP A 11 9.25 8.54 16.92
CA TRP A 11 9.07 9.98 16.76
C TRP A 11 9.92 10.45 15.60
N TYR A 12 9.30 11.10 14.64
CA TYR A 12 10.02 11.78 13.57
C TYR A 12 10.42 13.17 14.01
N HIS A 13 11.50 13.68 13.45
CA HIS A 13 11.88 15.06 13.65
C HIS A 13 10.74 15.98 13.15
N PRO A 14 10.34 17.05 13.89
CA PRO A 14 9.19 17.87 13.52
C PRO A 14 9.27 18.54 12.15
N SER A 15 10.48 18.73 11.61
CA SER A 15 10.68 19.28 10.26
C SER A 15 10.80 18.22 9.16
N LEU A 16 10.73 16.93 9.49
CA LEU A 16 10.81 15.86 8.49
C LEU A 16 9.59 15.94 7.57
N LYS A 17 9.86 15.99 6.27
CA LYS A 17 8.84 15.89 5.24
C LYS A 17 8.92 14.51 4.61
N LEU A 18 7.79 13.83 4.53
CA LEU A 18 7.65 12.54 3.86
C LEU A 18 6.80 12.72 2.61
N ALA A 19 7.05 11.90 1.59
CA ALA A 19 6.25 11.84 0.39
C ALA A 19 5.49 10.52 0.34
N VAL A 20 4.24 10.59 -0.13
CA VAL A 20 3.40 9.41 -0.41
C VAL A 20 2.98 9.50 -1.87
N TYR A 21 3.25 8.45 -2.64
CA TYR A 21 2.81 8.34 -4.02
C TYR A 21 1.50 7.57 -4.07
N VAL A 22 0.51 8.14 -4.76
CA VAL A 22 -0.82 7.54 -4.91
C VAL A 22 -1.19 7.56 -6.38
N VAL A 23 -1.68 6.43 -6.87
CA VAL A 23 -2.32 6.33 -8.18
C VAL A 23 -3.82 6.38 -7.96
N LEU A 24 -4.51 7.30 -8.63
CA LEU A 24 -5.95 7.50 -8.49
C LEU A 24 -6.68 7.05 -9.76
N ASP A 25 -7.84 6.43 -9.57
CA ASP A 25 -8.85 6.32 -10.61
C ASP A 25 -9.80 7.51 -10.46
N GLU A 26 -9.54 8.57 -11.23
CA GLU A 26 -10.28 9.84 -11.14
C GLU A 26 -11.75 9.72 -11.55
N ALA A 27 -12.15 8.64 -12.21
CA ALA A 27 -13.56 8.35 -12.45
C ALA A 27 -14.31 7.96 -11.16
N ARG A 28 -13.58 7.59 -10.09
CA ARG A 28 -14.16 7.15 -8.80
C ARG A 28 -13.91 8.14 -7.67
N ILE A 29 -12.75 8.79 -7.65
CA ILE A 29 -12.37 9.74 -6.61
C ILE A 29 -11.52 10.85 -7.21
N SER A 30 -11.92 12.11 -7.02
CA SER A 30 -11.13 13.24 -7.50
C SER A 30 -9.88 13.46 -6.62
N ALA A 31 -8.87 14.13 -7.17
CA ALA A 31 -7.68 14.53 -6.41
C ALA A 31 -8.03 15.33 -5.14
N GLU A 32 -9.02 16.22 -5.21
CA GLU A 32 -9.48 17.00 -4.07
C GLU A 32 -10.13 16.13 -2.99
N GLN A 33 -10.98 15.16 -3.38
CA GLN A 33 -11.56 14.20 -2.44
C GLN A 33 -10.49 13.31 -1.79
N ALA A 34 -9.49 12.88 -2.56
CA ALA A 34 -8.37 12.09 -2.04
C ALA A 34 -7.53 12.90 -1.04
N LYS A 35 -7.22 14.16 -1.35
CA LYS A 35 -6.54 15.09 -0.44
C LYS A 35 -7.32 15.29 0.86
N GLN A 36 -8.63 15.52 0.77
CA GLN A 36 -9.50 15.69 1.94
C GLN A 36 -9.53 14.43 2.81
N ALA A 37 -9.68 13.26 2.20
CA ALA A 37 -9.64 11.98 2.91
C ALA A 37 -8.30 11.75 3.61
N LEU A 38 -7.17 11.99 2.93
CA LEU A 38 -5.84 11.84 3.51
C LEU A 38 -5.60 12.84 4.65
N SER A 39 -6.08 14.07 4.51
CA SER A 39 -6.01 15.09 5.57
C SER A 39 -6.83 14.69 6.80
N ALA A 40 -8.03 14.14 6.61
CA ALA A 40 -8.85 13.62 7.70
C ALA A 40 -8.15 12.47 8.45
N VAL A 41 -7.49 11.55 7.72
CA VAL A 41 -6.64 10.50 8.33
C VAL A 41 -5.51 11.12 9.14
N GLY A 42 -4.84 12.15 8.63
CA GLY A 42 -3.78 12.87 9.34
C GLY A 42 -4.23 13.52 10.64
N GLN A 43 -5.42 14.12 10.66
CA GLN A 43 -5.98 14.74 11.87
C GLN A 43 -6.46 13.73 12.92
N GLN A 44 -7.02 12.61 12.47
CA GLN A 44 -7.48 11.52 13.34
C GLN A 44 -6.31 10.69 13.88
N GLY A 45 -5.24 10.57 13.10
CA GLY A 45 -4.09 9.72 13.37
C GLY A 45 -4.16 8.39 12.60
N PHE A 46 -3.01 7.92 12.13
CA PHE A 46 -2.87 6.66 11.39
C PHE A 46 -2.16 5.58 12.21
N GLY A 47 -2.64 4.34 12.09
CA GLY A 47 -2.03 3.16 12.69
C GLY A 47 -2.63 2.75 14.04
N LYS A 48 -1.96 1.82 14.71
CA LYS A 48 -2.47 1.10 15.89
C LYS A 48 -2.85 2.02 17.05
N GLU A 49 -2.16 3.15 17.19
CA GLU A 49 -2.24 4.03 18.37
C GLU A 49 -2.92 5.38 18.07
N ALA A 50 -3.68 5.44 16.97
CA ALA A 50 -4.43 6.65 16.57
C ALA A 50 -5.38 7.13 17.69
N SER A 51 -6.07 6.21 18.37
CA SER A 51 -7.00 6.54 19.47
C SER A 51 -6.32 7.11 20.71
N SER A 52 -5.00 6.94 20.85
CA SER A 52 -4.18 7.54 21.91
C SER A 52 -3.41 8.78 21.44
N GLY A 53 -3.73 9.31 20.26
CA GLY A 53 -3.18 10.56 19.73
C GLY A 53 -1.90 10.43 18.90
N LEU A 54 -1.45 9.22 18.56
CA LEU A 54 -0.27 9.00 17.73
C LEU A 54 -0.60 8.91 16.23
N GLY A 55 0.44 9.02 15.40
CA GLY A 55 0.31 8.85 13.94
C GLY A 55 -0.35 10.03 13.22
N LYS A 56 -0.41 11.20 13.87
CA LYS A 56 -0.92 12.43 13.25
C LYS A 56 0.09 13.03 12.29
N PHE A 57 -0.42 13.65 11.23
CA PHE A 57 0.38 14.36 10.24
C PHE A 57 -0.47 15.41 9.52
N ASP A 58 0.20 16.38 8.90
CA ASP A 58 -0.43 17.37 8.03
C ASP A 58 -0.05 17.12 6.57
N VAL A 59 -1.03 17.26 5.67
CA VAL A 59 -0.80 17.20 4.23
C VAL A 59 -0.35 18.59 3.78
N LEU A 60 0.95 18.75 3.56
CA LEU A 60 1.56 20.04 3.18
C LEU A 60 1.35 20.38 1.70
N ASP A 61 1.40 19.37 0.84
CA ASP A 61 1.17 19.48 -0.60
C ASP A 61 0.44 18.24 -1.09
N PHE A 62 -0.36 18.42 -2.15
CA PHE A 62 -1.03 17.35 -2.88
C PHE A 62 -1.14 17.80 -4.32
N SER A 63 -0.24 17.32 -5.14
CA SER A 63 -0.05 17.75 -6.53
C SER A 63 0.10 16.55 -7.45
N GLU A 64 -0.26 16.75 -8.71
CA GLU A 64 -0.04 15.75 -9.73
C GLU A 64 1.47 15.51 -9.91
N TRP A 65 1.84 14.24 -10.05
CA TRP A 65 3.21 13.85 -10.30
C TRP A 65 3.24 12.73 -11.34
N SER A 66 4.01 12.95 -12.40
CA SER A 66 4.23 11.94 -13.43
C SER A 66 5.52 11.17 -13.15
N PRO A 67 5.50 9.83 -13.20
CA PRO A 67 6.73 9.06 -13.13
C PRO A 67 7.65 9.37 -14.31
N PRO A 68 8.97 9.33 -14.11
CA PRO A 68 9.92 9.53 -15.20
C PRO A 68 9.68 8.48 -16.28
N SER A 69 9.68 8.89 -17.55
CA SER A 69 9.75 7.95 -18.65
C SER A 69 11.16 7.39 -18.77
N LEU A 70 11.26 6.11 -19.11
CA LEU A 70 12.54 5.44 -19.32
C LEU A 70 12.48 4.69 -20.65
N GLU A 71 13.32 5.12 -21.60
CA GLU A 71 13.46 4.41 -22.86
C GLU A 71 13.95 2.99 -22.61
N ASN A 72 13.36 2.01 -23.30
CA ASN A 72 13.69 0.59 -23.17
C ASN A 72 13.45 0.00 -21.76
N ALA A 73 12.55 0.59 -20.97
CA ALA A 73 12.09 -0.02 -19.74
C ALA A 73 11.59 -1.46 -19.99
N ASN A 74 12.04 -2.39 -19.16
CA ASN A 74 11.75 -3.82 -19.30
C ASN A 74 11.22 -4.48 -18.02
N ALA A 75 11.10 -3.70 -16.94
CA ALA A 75 10.36 -4.09 -15.75
C ALA A 75 9.77 -2.89 -15.01
N TRP A 76 8.97 -3.19 -14.00
CA TRP A 76 8.46 -2.27 -13.01
C TRP A 76 9.15 -2.47 -11.66
N TYR A 77 9.48 -1.38 -10.99
CA TYR A 77 9.88 -1.34 -9.58
C TYR A 77 8.70 -0.90 -8.71
N THR A 78 8.25 -1.75 -7.78
CA THR A 78 7.08 -1.44 -6.94
C THR A 78 7.43 -0.53 -5.76
N LEU A 79 6.61 0.50 -5.53
CA LEU A 79 6.74 1.42 -4.39
C LEU A 79 5.97 0.96 -3.15
N ALA A 80 5.20 -0.12 -3.27
CA ALA A 80 4.40 -0.71 -2.20
C ALA A 80 4.31 -2.24 -2.32
N PRO A 81 3.86 -2.95 -1.28
CA PRO A 81 3.46 -4.34 -1.37
C PRO A 81 2.50 -4.62 -2.51
N CYS A 82 2.75 -5.69 -3.27
CA CYS A 82 2.02 -6.01 -4.49
C CYS A 82 1.42 -7.42 -4.42
N ALA A 83 0.21 -7.57 -4.97
CA ALA A 83 -0.40 -8.86 -5.29
C ALA A 83 -0.36 -9.07 -6.81
N PRO A 84 0.77 -9.59 -7.37
CA PRO A 84 1.05 -9.53 -8.80
C PRO A 84 0.33 -10.58 -9.64
N GLN A 85 -0.52 -11.43 -9.07
CA GLN A 85 -1.18 -12.49 -9.82
C GLN A 85 -2.19 -11.92 -10.84
N GLY A 86 -2.62 -12.75 -11.79
CA GLY A 86 -3.64 -12.39 -12.78
C GLY A 86 -3.10 -11.76 -14.08
N ILE A 87 -1.78 -11.65 -14.23
CA ILE A 87 -1.13 -11.32 -15.50
C ILE A 87 0.09 -12.24 -15.74
N ASP A 88 0.53 -12.32 -17.00
CA ASP A 88 1.69 -13.11 -17.39
C ASP A 88 3.00 -12.35 -17.15
N TRP A 89 3.99 -13.06 -16.60
CA TRP A 89 5.29 -12.51 -16.19
C TRP A 89 6.44 -13.28 -16.83
N HIS A 90 7.53 -12.58 -17.14
CA HIS A 90 8.82 -13.21 -17.34
C HIS A 90 9.40 -13.60 -15.98
N ALA A 91 9.06 -14.80 -15.50
CA ALA A 91 9.38 -15.25 -14.14
C ALA A 91 10.88 -15.14 -13.79
N ASP A 92 11.76 -15.48 -14.75
CA ASP A 92 13.23 -15.41 -14.58
C ASP A 92 13.76 -13.96 -14.44
N HIS A 93 12.92 -12.97 -14.71
CA HIS A 93 13.23 -11.55 -14.61
C HIS A 93 12.36 -10.83 -13.57
N CYS A 94 11.69 -11.58 -12.68
CA CYS A 94 10.98 -11.05 -11.54
C CYS A 94 11.77 -11.30 -10.25
N TYR A 95 12.14 -10.23 -9.54
CA TYR A 95 12.95 -10.30 -8.33
C TYR A 95 12.20 -9.66 -7.17
N TYR A 96 11.83 -10.47 -6.19
CA TYR A 96 11.09 -9.99 -5.03
C TYR A 96 11.28 -10.89 -3.82
N LYS A 97 11.05 -10.32 -2.65
CA LYS A 97 10.83 -11.07 -1.42
C LYS A 97 9.32 -11.11 -1.15
N THR A 98 8.86 -12.16 -0.49
CA THR A 98 7.47 -12.24 -0.03
C THR A 98 7.38 -11.90 1.46
N PHE A 99 6.20 -11.46 1.88
CA PHE A 99 5.84 -11.39 3.29
C PHE A 99 4.37 -11.73 3.46
N VAL A 100 4.00 -12.10 4.69
CA VAL A 100 2.61 -12.39 5.05
C VAL A 100 2.06 -11.20 5.86
N ARG A 101 0.99 -10.59 5.36
CA ARG A 101 0.25 -9.56 6.09
C ARG A 101 -0.81 -10.21 6.97
N PHE A 102 -0.63 -10.10 8.27
CA PHE A 102 -1.62 -10.48 9.27
C PHE A 102 -2.49 -9.27 9.62
N GLY A 103 -3.74 -9.30 9.19
CA GLY A 103 -4.69 -8.21 9.42
C GLY A 103 -5.66 -8.50 10.55
N ARG A 104 -6.11 -7.44 11.22
CA ARG A 104 -7.28 -7.45 12.10
C ARG A 104 -8.27 -6.41 11.60
N HIS A 105 -9.55 -6.66 11.74
CA HIS A 105 -10.59 -5.65 11.57
C HIS A 105 -10.48 -4.60 12.68
N GLY A 106 -10.80 -3.35 12.34
CA GLY A 106 -10.87 -2.24 13.28
C GLY A 106 -12.31 -1.91 13.66
N ASP A 107 -12.48 -0.89 14.51
CA ASP A 107 -13.78 -0.31 14.87
C ASP A 107 -14.82 -1.36 15.35
N SER A 108 -16.11 -1.21 15.01
CA SER A 108 -17.21 -2.08 15.43
C SER A 108 -16.97 -3.56 15.14
N ALA A 109 -16.26 -3.88 14.05
CA ALA A 109 -15.92 -5.24 13.68
C ALA A 109 -14.98 -5.94 14.67
N VAL A 110 -14.25 -5.20 15.52
CA VAL A 110 -13.46 -5.77 16.62
C VAL A 110 -14.35 -6.51 17.64
N HIS A 111 -15.60 -6.06 17.79
CA HIS A 111 -16.55 -6.60 18.77
C HIS A 111 -17.34 -7.82 18.27
N SER A 112 -17.10 -8.26 17.03
CA SER A 112 -17.80 -9.39 16.39
C SER A 112 -17.42 -10.79 16.90
N GLY A 113 -16.48 -10.90 17.84
CA GLY A 113 -15.99 -12.17 18.39
C GLY A 113 -14.92 -12.88 17.55
N ASN A 114 -14.82 -12.59 16.25
CA ASN A 114 -13.71 -13.05 15.39
C ASN A 114 -13.17 -11.91 14.50
N PRO A 115 -12.26 -11.07 15.04
CA PRO A 115 -11.83 -9.86 14.36
C PRO A 115 -10.66 -10.09 13.40
N PHE A 116 -10.22 -11.33 13.16
CA PHE A 116 -9.01 -11.60 12.39
C PHE A 116 -9.30 -11.76 10.89
N LYS A 117 -8.47 -11.13 10.06
CA LYS A 117 -8.44 -11.36 8.61
C LYS A 117 -7.60 -12.61 8.31
N ASN A 118 -7.90 -13.28 7.22
CA ASN A 118 -7.05 -14.35 6.70
C ASN A 118 -5.68 -13.76 6.33
N PRO A 119 -4.56 -14.42 6.67
CA PRO A 119 -3.23 -13.96 6.26
C PRO A 119 -3.11 -13.89 4.74
N VAL A 120 -2.50 -12.82 4.24
CA VAL A 120 -2.30 -12.62 2.79
C VAL A 120 -0.81 -12.60 2.47
N MET A 121 -0.38 -13.44 1.53
CA MET A 121 0.98 -13.39 1.01
C MET A 121 1.07 -12.34 -0.10
N LEU A 122 2.05 -11.44 0.00
CA LEU A 122 2.30 -10.36 -0.96
C LEU A 122 3.79 -10.33 -1.33
N ALA A 123 4.10 -9.85 -2.53
CA ALA A 123 5.44 -9.37 -2.83
C ALA A 123 5.69 -8.10 -2.00
N GLN A 124 6.90 -7.98 -1.43
CA GLN A 124 7.32 -6.78 -0.70
C GLN A 124 7.41 -5.58 -1.65
N ALA A 125 7.42 -4.37 -1.07
CA ALA A 125 7.87 -3.18 -1.81
C ALA A 125 9.29 -3.41 -2.33
N SER A 126 9.68 -2.65 -3.36
CA SER A 126 10.94 -2.83 -4.09
C SER A 126 11.03 -4.13 -4.89
N ALA A 127 9.88 -4.70 -5.27
CA ALA A 127 9.85 -5.82 -6.22
C ALA A 127 10.14 -5.33 -7.64
N ILE A 128 10.94 -6.10 -8.37
CA ILE A 128 11.13 -5.97 -9.81
C ILE A 128 10.19 -6.95 -10.49
N LEU A 129 9.28 -6.46 -11.33
CA LEU A 129 8.26 -7.27 -12.01
C LEU A 129 8.33 -7.02 -13.53
N SER A 130 8.64 -8.05 -14.31
CA SER A 130 8.77 -7.97 -15.78
C SER A 130 7.53 -8.55 -16.47
N PRO A 131 6.54 -7.73 -16.87
CA PRO A 131 5.34 -8.22 -17.55
C PRO A 131 5.68 -8.80 -18.93
N ALA A 132 5.07 -9.93 -19.29
CA ALA A 132 5.32 -10.58 -20.58
C ALA A 132 4.86 -9.74 -21.78
N ALA A 133 3.86 -8.89 -21.58
CA ALA A 133 3.37 -7.93 -22.57
C ALA A 133 4.28 -6.70 -22.75
N GLY A 134 5.35 -6.58 -21.96
CA GLY A 134 6.24 -5.42 -21.93
C GLY A 134 5.77 -4.32 -20.98
N VAL A 135 6.66 -3.37 -20.71
CA VAL A 135 6.40 -2.20 -19.85
C VAL A 135 5.66 -1.16 -20.67
N GLY A 136 4.36 -1.00 -20.42
CA GLY A 136 3.54 0.08 -20.98
C GLY A 136 3.36 1.24 -19.99
N ASP A 137 2.34 2.07 -20.22
CA ASP A 137 2.04 3.28 -19.44
C ASP A 137 1.32 3.02 -18.11
N ALA A 138 1.33 1.76 -17.64
CA ALA A 138 0.66 1.41 -16.39
C ALA A 138 1.36 2.08 -15.20
N LEU A 139 0.58 2.76 -14.37
CA LEU A 139 1.07 3.47 -13.18
C LEU A 139 1.11 2.60 -11.92
N TYR A 140 0.51 1.41 -11.97
CA TYR A 140 0.52 0.45 -10.87
C TYR A 140 0.59 -0.99 -11.36
N ALA A 141 0.99 -1.89 -10.47
CA ALA A 141 0.89 -3.33 -10.65
C ALA A 141 0.09 -3.98 -9.52
N GLY A 142 -0.41 -5.19 -9.78
CA GLY A 142 -1.14 -6.01 -8.83
C GLY A 142 -2.63 -5.72 -8.75
N GLN A 143 -3.30 -6.29 -7.74
CA GLN A 143 -4.76 -6.30 -7.67
C GLN A 143 -5.33 -6.19 -6.26
N GLY A 144 -6.63 -5.89 -6.18
CA GLY A 144 -7.43 -5.99 -4.95
C GLY A 144 -7.79 -7.44 -4.66
N LEU A 145 -7.75 -7.82 -3.38
CA LEU A 145 -8.03 -9.19 -2.95
C LEU A 145 -9.32 -9.23 -2.12
N ALA A 146 -10.25 -10.08 -2.54
CA ALA A 146 -11.48 -10.42 -1.82
C ALA A 146 -11.34 -11.76 -1.08
N GLY A 147 -12.33 -12.15 -0.28
CA GLY A 147 -12.32 -13.42 0.46
C GLY A 147 -11.26 -13.50 1.57
N VAL A 148 -10.70 -12.34 1.97
CA VAL A 148 -9.62 -12.25 2.96
C VAL A 148 -10.14 -12.24 4.40
N SER A 149 -11.40 -12.60 4.63
CA SER A 149 -12.01 -12.69 5.95
C SER A 149 -13.17 -13.68 5.90
N LYS A 150 -13.19 -14.64 6.84
CA LYS A 150 -14.33 -15.54 7.02
C LYS A 150 -15.45 -14.92 7.87
N ALA A 151 -15.14 -13.85 8.61
CA ALA A 151 -16.08 -13.19 9.50
C ALA A 151 -16.88 -12.06 8.81
N ILE A 152 -16.28 -11.42 7.80
CA ILE A 152 -16.85 -10.25 7.10
C ILE A 152 -16.55 -10.41 5.61
N GLU A 153 -17.53 -10.85 4.84
CA GLU A 153 -17.38 -11.22 3.43
C GLU A 153 -16.93 -10.04 2.54
N SER A 154 -17.42 -8.84 2.83
CA SER A 154 -17.06 -7.60 2.12
C SER A 154 -15.65 -7.09 2.41
N THR A 155 -14.84 -7.82 3.21
CA THR A 155 -13.47 -7.43 3.50
C THR A 155 -12.60 -7.54 2.25
N VAL A 156 -11.90 -6.45 1.96
CA VAL A 156 -10.88 -6.40 0.93
C VAL A 156 -9.49 -6.16 1.51
N GLN A 157 -8.47 -6.53 0.73
CA GLN A 157 -7.07 -6.20 0.97
C GLN A 157 -6.50 -5.57 -0.30
N GLN A 158 -5.88 -4.39 -0.16
CA GLN A 158 -5.17 -3.75 -1.25
C GLN A 158 -3.86 -4.48 -1.55
N GLY A 159 -3.68 -4.86 -2.81
CA GLY A 159 -2.42 -5.35 -3.37
C GLY A 159 -1.99 -4.58 -4.62
N TYR A 160 -2.57 -3.39 -4.83
CA TYR A 160 -2.15 -2.44 -5.86
C TYR A 160 -0.92 -1.66 -5.37
N ALA A 161 0.16 -1.69 -6.15
CA ALA A 161 1.38 -0.96 -5.87
C ALA A 161 1.69 0.03 -7.00
N PRO A 162 1.89 1.33 -6.71
CA PRO A 162 2.47 2.25 -7.68
C PRO A 162 3.81 1.73 -8.19
N VAL A 163 4.11 1.95 -9.47
CA VAL A 163 5.33 1.44 -10.10
C VAL A 163 6.15 2.55 -10.75
N LEU A 164 7.46 2.32 -10.80
CA LEU A 164 8.40 3.09 -11.62
C LEU A 164 8.95 2.19 -12.74
N PRO A 165 9.11 2.70 -13.96
CA PRO A 165 9.78 1.95 -15.01
C PRO A 165 11.27 1.80 -14.69
N VAL A 166 11.82 0.60 -14.92
CA VAL A 166 13.25 0.32 -14.79
C VAL A 166 13.74 -0.50 -15.98
N ALA A 167 15.05 -0.40 -16.24
CA ALA A 167 15.74 -1.18 -17.25
C ALA A 167 16.97 -1.84 -16.61
N PHE A 168 17.19 -3.11 -16.91
CA PHE A 168 18.40 -3.84 -16.55
C PHE A 168 18.81 -4.78 -17.70
N ALA A 169 20.09 -5.13 -17.76
CA ALA A 169 20.58 -6.10 -18.73
C ALA A 169 19.89 -7.45 -18.51
N LYS A 170 19.32 -8.00 -19.57
CA LYS A 170 18.72 -9.34 -19.57
C LYS A 170 19.80 -10.41 -19.45
#